data_AF-A0A2I2MA35-F1
#
_entry.id   AF-A0A2I2MA35-F1
#
_cell.length_a   1.000
_cell.length_b   1.000
_cell.length_c   1.000
_cell.angle_alpha   90.00
_cell.angle_beta   90.00
_cell.angle_gamma   90.00
#
_symmetry.space_group_name_H-M   'P 1'
#
loop_
_entity.id
_entity.type
_entity.pdbx_description
1 polymer ?
#
loop_
_entity_poly.entity_id
_entity_poly.type
_entity_poly.pdbx_seq_one_letter_code
_entity_poly.pdbx_strand_id
1 'polypeptide(L)'
;MKYESLESGNYYHIFNQGNNGENIFIEDENYSYFLKLIKTHICSIADVFSYCLLKNHFHLLVQIKESTDEKLVSKAFSNFFNSYSKSINKRYDRSGSLFRDRFKRIKIADEIYLKKLIVYINLNPIYHGFVTDINLYRNSSYLSLISDKNTLLKREAIYLLFGDRDNFINHLIHKKLEFDEKLSVLVLE
;
A
#
# COMPACT_ATOMS: atom_id res chain seq x y z
N MET A 1 3.12 -3.68 -23.77
CA MET A 1 3.63 -2.62 -22.86
C MET A 1 4.90 -3.09 -22.19
N LYS A 2 5.98 -2.31 -22.30
CA LYS A 2 7.19 -2.53 -21.51
C LYS A 2 6.92 -1.88 -20.15
N TYR A 3 6.72 -2.69 -19.12
CA TYR A 3 6.46 -2.16 -17.78
C TYR A 3 7.75 -1.62 -17.18
N GLU A 4 7.68 -0.49 -16.49
CA GLU A 4 8.83 0.08 -15.78
C GLU A 4 9.33 -0.90 -14.71
N SER A 5 10.65 -1.08 -14.63
CA SER A 5 11.29 -1.85 -13.58
C SER A 5 11.20 -1.11 -12.25
N LEU A 6 11.24 -1.88 -11.15
CA LEU A 6 11.33 -1.31 -9.81
C LEU A 6 12.81 -1.14 -9.48
N GLU A 7 13.32 0.06 -9.76
CA GLU A 7 14.73 0.44 -9.57
C GLU A 7 15.06 0.68 -8.09
N SER A 8 16.26 0.30 -7.66
CA SER A 8 16.77 0.55 -6.30
C SER A 8 16.81 2.03 -5.94
N GLY A 9 16.64 2.36 -4.66
CA GLY A 9 16.68 3.72 -4.12
C GLY A 9 15.40 4.54 -4.33
N ASN A 10 14.51 4.07 -5.21
CA ASN A 10 13.34 4.82 -5.64
C ASN A 10 12.07 4.42 -4.88
N TYR A 11 11.15 5.40 -4.77
CA TYR A 11 9.83 5.23 -4.17
C TYR A 11 8.80 4.82 -5.22
N TYR A 12 7.89 3.91 -4.84
CA TYR A 12 6.83 3.44 -5.72
C TYR A 12 5.51 3.32 -4.97
N HIS A 13 4.45 3.82 -5.61
CA HIS A 13 3.08 3.45 -5.30
C HIS A 13 2.73 2.16 -6.01
N ILE A 14 2.50 1.10 -5.25
CA ILE A 14 2.11 -0.23 -5.73
C ILE A 14 0.65 -0.47 -5.37
N PHE A 15 -0.15 -0.84 -6.34
CA PHE A 15 -1.58 -1.06 -6.13
C PHE A 15 -2.13 -2.08 -7.13
N ASN A 16 -3.21 -2.74 -6.72
CA ASN A 16 -4.00 -3.59 -7.59
C ASN A 16 -5.40 -3.78 -7.00
N GLN A 17 -6.32 -4.24 -7.84
CA GLN A 17 -7.69 -4.56 -7.49
C GLN A 17 -8.03 -6.01 -7.85
N GLY A 18 -9.12 -6.51 -7.28
CA GLY A 18 -9.69 -7.80 -7.63
C GLY A 18 -10.10 -7.85 -9.09
N ASN A 19 -9.91 -9.01 -9.70
CA ASN A 19 -10.44 -9.26 -11.03
C ASN A 19 -11.96 -9.05 -11.00
N ASN A 20 -12.51 -8.39 -12.02
CA ASN A 20 -13.93 -7.98 -12.06
C ASN A 20 -14.43 -7.18 -10.83
N GLY A 21 -13.53 -6.53 -10.08
CA GLY A 21 -13.90 -5.76 -8.88
C GLY A 21 -14.27 -6.63 -7.67
N GLU A 22 -13.99 -7.94 -7.72
CA GLU A 22 -14.29 -8.87 -6.63
C GLU A 22 -13.48 -8.58 -5.37
N ASN A 23 -14.00 -9.03 -4.22
CA ASN A 23 -13.28 -8.91 -2.96
C ASN A 23 -12.02 -9.78 -2.97
N ILE A 24 -10.88 -9.17 -2.71
CA ILE A 24 -9.59 -9.83 -2.50
C ILE A 24 -9.31 -10.08 -1.01
N PHE A 25 -10.02 -9.39 -0.12
CA PHE A 25 -10.05 -9.66 1.31
C PHE A 25 -11.49 -9.99 1.72
N ILE A 26 -11.75 -11.28 1.92
CA ILE A 26 -13.10 -11.81 2.15
C ILE A 26 -13.43 -11.83 3.65
N GLU A 27 -12.42 -12.10 4.49
CA GLU A 27 -12.50 -12.13 5.96
C GLU A 27 -11.23 -11.51 6.60
N ASP A 28 -11.24 -11.37 7.92
CA ASP A 28 -10.18 -10.68 8.68
C ASP A 28 -8.81 -11.36 8.61
N GLU A 29 -8.78 -12.69 8.58
CA GLU A 29 -7.55 -13.46 8.43
C GLU A 29 -6.83 -13.16 7.11
N ASN A 30 -7.56 -12.74 6.07
CA ASN A 30 -6.97 -12.44 4.77
C ASN A 30 -6.11 -11.18 4.83
N TYR A 31 -6.56 -10.13 5.53
CA TYR A 31 -5.78 -8.91 5.76
C TYR A 31 -4.49 -9.22 6.53
N SER A 32 -4.62 -9.97 7.61
CA SER A 32 -3.47 -10.38 8.45
C SER A 32 -2.46 -11.22 7.66
N TYR A 33 -2.95 -12.13 6.82
CA TYR A 33 -2.10 -12.96 5.97
C TYR A 33 -1.39 -12.14 4.89
N PHE A 34 -2.05 -11.17 4.28
CA PHE A 34 -1.44 -10.26 3.30
C PHE A 34 -0.28 -9.48 3.91
N LEU A 35 -0.46 -8.90 5.11
CA LEU A 35 0.60 -8.21 5.84
C LEU A 35 1.75 -9.15 6.23
N LYS A 36 1.46 -10.41 6.58
CA LYS A 36 2.48 -11.44 6.81
C LYS A 36 3.31 -11.73 5.55
N LEU A 37 2.68 -11.75 4.38
CA LEU A 37 3.38 -11.95 3.11
C LEU A 37 4.23 -10.73 2.72
N ILE A 38 3.79 -9.50 3.03
CA ILE A 38 4.63 -8.29 2.90
C ILE A 38 5.89 -8.43 3.77
N LYS A 39 5.73 -8.86 5.03
CA LYS A 39 6.89 -9.11 5.91
C LYS A 39 7.83 -10.16 5.33
N THR A 40 7.28 -11.26 4.82
CA THR A 40 8.06 -12.41 4.31
C THR A 40 8.81 -12.09 3.02
N HIS A 41 8.17 -11.39 2.08
CA HIS A 41 8.69 -11.25 0.72
C HIS A 41 9.23 -9.85 0.42
N ILE A 42 8.67 -8.80 1.03
CA ILE A 42 8.94 -7.41 0.62
C ILE A 42 9.92 -6.72 1.56
N CYS A 43 9.82 -6.93 2.88
CA CYS A 43 10.62 -6.18 3.85
C CYS A 43 12.14 -6.40 3.75
N SER A 44 12.61 -7.47 3.09
CA SER A 44 14.03 -7.69 2.82
C SER A 44 14.55 -6.78 1.71
N ILE A 45 13.73 -6.51 0.68
CA ILE A 45 14.11 -5.80 -0.55
C ILE A 45 13.58 -4.36 -0.62
N ALA A 46 12.59 -4.02 0.20
CA ALA A 46 11.98 -2.70 0.23
C ALA A 46 11.57 -2.31 1.64
N ASP A 47 11.57 -1.01 1.85
CA ASP A 47 11.08 -0.35 3.05
C ASP A 47 9.62 0.08 2.83
N VAL A 48 8.74 -0.24 3.77
CA VAL A 48 7.31 0.07 3.66
C VAL A 48 7.01 1.35 4.43
N PHE A 49 6.34 2.31 3.77
CA PHE A 49 5.98 3.59 4.37
C PHE A 49 4.50 3.60 4.76
N SER A 50 3.61 3.28 3.83
CA SER A 50 2.16 3.39 4.04
C SER A 50 1.42 2.28 3.32
N TYR A 51 0.27 1.86 3.84
CA TYR A 51 -0.63 0.93 3.16
C TYR A 51 -2.10 1.17 3.52
N CYS A 52 -2.99 0.78 2.62
CA CYS A 52 -4.41 0.64 2.88
C CYS A 52 -4.92 -0.59 2.14
N LEU A 53 -5.63 -1.46 2.85
CA LEU A 53 -6.23 -2.67 2.32
C LEU A 53 -7.76 -2.49 2.37
N LEU A 54 -8.40 -2.28 1.22
CA LEU A 54 -9.85 -2.24 1.07
C LEU A 54 -10.34 -3.56 0.50
N LYS A 55 -11.62 -3.91 0.68
CA LYS A 55 -12.15 -5.25 0.35
C LYS A 55 -11.74 -5.77 -1.03
N ASN A 56 -11.78 -4.92 -2.05
CA ASN A 56 -11.51 -5.28 -3.44
C ASN A 56 -10.20 -4.70 -4.00
N HIS A 57 -9.43 -3.90 -3.26
CA HIS A 57 -8.16 -3.34 -3.75
C HIS A 57 -7.22 -2.93 -2.61
N PHE A 58 -5.97 -2.66 -2.94
CA PHE A 58 -5.01 -2.18 -1.94
C PHE A 58 -4.08 -1.13 -2.54
N HIS A 59 -3.53 -0.32 -1.65
CA HIS A 59 -2.43 0.60 -1.95
C HIS A 59 -1.28 0.35 -0.99
N LEU A 60 -0.06 0.38 -1.52
CA LEU A 60 1.18 0.15 -0.81
C LEU A 60 2.22 1.15 -1.30
N LEU A 61 2.80 1.93 -0.39
CA LEU A 61 3.93 2.80 -0.67
C LEU A 61 5.21 2.17 -0.15
N VAL A 62 6.15 1.95 -1.06
CA VAL A 62 7.46 1.36 -0.73
C VAL A 62 8.60 2.21 -1.27
N GLN A 63 9.77 2.10 -0.65
CA GLN A 63 11.05 2.47 -1.25
C GLN A 63 11.85 1.19 -1.49
N ILE A 64 12.32 0.95 -2.72
CA ILE A 64 13.21 -0.18 -2.97
C ILE A 64 14.56 0.14 -2.33
N LYS A 65 15.11 -0.78 -1.55
CA LYS A 65 16.37 -0.55 -0.85
C LYS A 65 17.51 -0.35 -1.85
N GLU A 66 18.46 0.50 -1.47
CA GLU A 66 19.68 0.75 -2.24
C GLU A 66 20.41 -0.55 -2.59
N SER A 67 21.05 -0.59 -3.76
CA SER A 67 21.85 -1.73 -4.23
C SER A 67 21.09 -3.07 -4.30
N THR A 68 19.76 -3.06 -4.37
CA THR A 68 18.96 -4.29 -4.55
C THR A 68 18.83 -4.62 -6.04
N ASP A 69 19.19 -5.85 -6.42
CA ASP A 69 19.04 -6.34 -7.80
C ASP A 69 17.56 -6.35 -8.27
N GLU A 70 17.29 -5.77 -9.43
CA GLU A 70 15.93 -5.63 -9.98
C GLU A 70 15.22 -6.96 -10.22
N LYS A 71 15.95 -8.05 -10.53
CA LYS A 71 15.39 -9.39 -10.68
C LYS A 71 14.97 -9.94 -9.33
N LEU A 72 15.72 -9.67 -8.26
CA LEU A 72 15.31 -10.02 -6.90
C LEU A 72 14.05 -9.27 -6.48
N VAL A 73 13.96 -7.97 -6.77
CA VAL A 73 12.75 -7.17 -6.52
C VAL A 73 11.56 -7.76 -7.26
N SER A 74 11.71 -8.00 -8.57
CA SER A 74 10.64 -8.58 -9.41
C SER A 74 10.20 -9.96 -8.92
N LYS A 75 11.15 -10.81 -8.52
CA LYS A 75 10.88 -12.14 -7.96
C LYS A 75 10.16 -12.06 -6.61
N ALA A 76 10.54 -11.14 -5.75
CA ALA A 76 9.91 -10.91 -4.45
C ALA A 76 8.44 -10.52 -4.59
N PHE A 77 8.13 -9.51 -5.42
CA PHE A 77 6.75 -9.13 -5.69
C PHE A 77 5.95 -10.25 -6.39
N SER A 78 6.56 -10.97 -7.34
CA SER A 78 5.92 -12.13 -7.97
C SER A 78 5.55 -13.20 -6.93
N ASN A 79 6.47 -13.55 -6.03
CA ASN A 79 6.22 -14.52 -4.97
C ASN A 79 5.14 -14.04 -4.00
N PHE A 80 5.16 -12.76 -3.64
CA PHE A 80 4.16 -12.12 -2.79
C PHE A 80 2.73 -12.28 -3.37
N PHE A 81 2.51 -11.80 -4.60
CA PHE A 81 1.19 -11.87 -5.24
C PHE A 81 0.75 -13.31 -5.49
N ASN A 82 1.65 -14.18 -5.95
CA ASN A 82 1.33 -15.57 -6.23
C ASN A 82 0.96 -16.34 -4.95
N SER A 83 1.66 -16.10 -3.84
CA SER A 83 1.38 -16.76 -2.56
C SER A 83 0.02 -16.34 -2.02
N TYR A 84 -0.35 -15.06 -2.15
CA TYR A 84 -1.66 -14.59 -1.73
C TYR A 84 -2.79 -15.16 -2.59
N SER A 85 -2.69 -15.03 -3.93
CA SER A 85 -3.69 -15.55 -4.86
C SER A 85 -3.93 -17.04 -4.70
N LYS A 86 -2.87 -17.84 -4.56
CA LYS A 86 -2.99 -19.30 -4.32
C LYS A 86 -3.71 -19.61 -3.02
N SER A 87 -3.42 -18.86 -1.96
CA SER A 87 -4.07 -19.06 -0.65
C SER A 87 -5.56 -18.75 -0.70
N ILE A 88 -5.95 -17.63 -1.32
CA ILE A 88 -7.35 -17.24 -1.48
C ILE A 88 -8.07 -18.26 -2.37
N ASN A 89 -7.49 -18.62 -3.51
CA ASN A 89 -8.09 -19.60 -4.41
C ASN A 89 -8.32 -20.95 -3.72
N LYS A 90 -7.32 -21.44 -2.98
CA LYS A 90 -7.45 -22.69 -2.22
C LYS A 90 -8.50 -22.60 -1.12
N ARG A 91 -8.56 -21.49 -0.37
CA ARG A 91 -9.45 -21.35 0.80
C ARG A 91 -10.92 -21.22 0.40
N TYR A 92 -11.20 -20.59 -0.73
CA TYR A 92 -12.56 -20.25 -1.14
C TYR A 92 -13.03 -20.99 -2.39
N ASP A 93 -12.35 -22.09 -2.74
CA ASP A 93 -12.64 -22.91 -3.92
C ASP A 93 -12.77 -22.08 -5.22
N ARG A 94 -11.91 -21.07 -5.36
CA ARG A 94 -11.88 -20.19 -6.54
C ARG A 94 -10.86 -20.69 -7.54
N SER A 95 -11.12 -20.41 -8.81
CA SER A 95 -10.19 -20.61 -9.91
C SER A 95 -9.92 -19.29 -10.63
N GLY A 96 -8.86 -19.27 -11.45
CA GLY A 96 -8.48 -18.08 -12.22
C GLY A 96 -7.69 -17.03 -11.43
N SER A 97 -7.55 -15.84 -12.03
CA SER A 97 -6.79 -14.74 -11.45
C SER A 97 -7.58 -14.06 -10.34
N LEU A 98 -6.94 -13.87 -9.18
CA LEU A 98 -7.50 -13.07 -8.08
C LEU A 98 -7.46 -11.58 -8.39
N PHE A 99 -6.34 -11.10 -8.93
CA PHE A 99 -6.12 -9.68 -9.23
C PHE A 99 -6.35 -9.37 -10.71
N ARG A 100 -6.63 -8.11 -11.00
CA ARG A 100 -6.66 -7.58 -12.37
C ARG A 100 -5.22 -7.47 -12.89
N ASP A 101 -4.92 -8.20 -13.95
CA ASP A 101 -3.61 -8.20 -14.62
C ASP A 101 -2.41 -8.23 -13.63
N ARG A 102 -1.32 -7.56 -13.99
CA ARG A 102 -0.18 -7.33 -13.10
C ARG A 102 -0.46 -6.10 -12.24
N PHE A 103 0.11 -6.08 -11.04
CA PHE A 103 0.06 -4.89 -10.19
C PHE A 103 0.58 -3.65 -10.93
N LYS A 104 -0.08 -2.54 -10.68
CA LYS A 104 0.31 -1.22 -11.18
C LYS A 104 1.39 -0.64 -10.27
N ARG A 105 2.23 0.21 -10.85
CA ARG A 105 3.32 0.88 -10.16
C ARG A 105 3.45 2.30 -10.70
N ILE A 106 3.60 3.27 -9.81
CA ILE A 106 3.92 4.66 -10.16
C ILE A 106 5.20 5.03 -9.42
N LYS A 107 6.26 5.38 -10.15
CA LYS A 107 7.50 5.91 -9.58
C LYS A 107 7.25 7.31 -9.01
N ILE A 108 7.71 7.55 -7.79
CA ILE A 108 7.53 8.81 -7.07
C ILE A 108 8.86 9.57 -7.13
N ALA A 109 8.87 10.70 -7.86
CA ALA A 109 10.06 11.50 -8.07
C ALA A 109 10.11 12.77 -7.21
N ASP A 110 8.98 13.17 -6.61
CA ASP A 110 8.86 14.42 -5.87
C ASP A 110 8.32 14.20 -4.46
N GLU A 111 8.95 14.88 -3.49
CA GLU A 111 8.62 14.76 -2.07
C GLU A 111 7.22 15.28 -1.74
N ILE A 112 6.75 16.30 -2.48
CA ILE A 112 5.41 16.87 -2.31
C ILE A 112 4.35 15.81 -2.60
N TYR A 113 4.47 15.12 -3.73
CA TYR A 113 3.60 14.01 -4.11
C TYR A 113 3.76 12.82 -3.17
N LEU A 114 4.99 12.53 -2.68
CA LEU A 114 5.20 11.51 -1.66
C LEU A 114 4.37 11.78 -0.40
N LYS A 115 4.40 13.01 0.14
CA LYS A 115 3.59 13.41 1.31
C LYS A 115 2.10 13.31 1.01
N LYS A 116 1.66 13.84 -0.14
CA LYS A 116 0.27 13.74 -0.59
C LYS A 116 -0.20 12.28 -0.67
N LEU A 117 0.62 11.40 -1.24
CA LEU A 117 0.30 9.97 -1.38
C LEU A 117 0.22 9.26 -0.02
N ILE A 118 1.10 9.58 0.93
CA ILE A 118 1.00 9.05 2.30
C ILE A 118 -0.34 9.42 2.93
N VAL A 119 -0.74 10.69 2.81
CA VAL A 119 -2.03 11.19 3.32
C VAL A 119 -3.19 10.50 2.61
N TYR A 120 -3.15 10.42 1.27
CA TYR A 120 -4.16 9.76 0.45
C TYR A 120 -4.36 8.30 0.84
N ILE A 121 -3.28 7.51 0.94
CA ILE A 121 -3.37 6.08 1.29
C ILE A 121 -4.05 5.90 2.64
N ASN A 122 -3.71 6.71 3.65
CA ASN A 122 -4.30 6.59 4.97
C ASN A 122 -5.77 7.06 5.01
N LEU A 123 -6.16 8.04 4.18
CA LEU A 123 -7.54 8.54 4.07
C LEU A 123 -8.40 7.76 3.06
N ASN A 124 -7.82 6.81 2.32
CA ASN A 124 -8.50 6.00 1.32
C ASN A 124 -9.79 5.31 1.84
N PRO A 125 -9.86 4.77 3.08
CA PRO A 125 -11.11 4.24 3.63
C PRO A 125 -12.24 5.28 3.74
N ILE A 126 -11.90 6.55 3.98
CA ILE A 126 -12.88 7.65 4.02
C ILE A 126 -13.32 8.00 2.60
N TYR A 127 -12.39 8.10 1.65
CA TYR A 127 -12.71 8.44 0.26
C TYR A 127 -13.64 7.42 -0.41
N HIS A 128 -13.49 6.13 -0.08
CA HIS A 128 -14.38 5.07 -0.56
C HIS A 128 -15.58 4.81 0.37
N GLY A 129 -15.81 5.66 1.39
CA GLY A 129 -17.01 5.61 2.23
C GLY A 129 -17.10 4.43 3.21
N PHE A 130 -15.99 3.74 3.50
CA PHE A 130 -15.97 2.63 4.47
C PHE A 130 -16.14 3.13 5.91
N VAL A 131 -15.59 4.30 6.22
CA VAL A 131 -15.66 4.95 7.54
C VAL A 131 -15.74 6.47 7.38
N THR A 132 -16.28 7.15 8.38
CA THR A 132 -16.26 8.63 8.46
C THR A 132 -15.06 9.15 9.26
N ASP A 133 -14.48 8.29 10.10
CA ASP A 133 -13.32 8.56 10.94
C ASP A 133 -12.22 7.51 10.66
N ILE A 134 -11.01 7.99 10.37
CA ILE A 134 -9.84 7.19 10.07
C ILE A 134 -9.44 6.26 11.24
N ASN A 135 -9.76 6.65 12.48
CA ASN A 135 -9.50 5.81 13.67
C ASN A 135 -10.31 4.50 13.67
N LEU A 136 -11.38 4.42 12.88
CA LEU A 136 -12.28 3.26 12.84
C LEU A 136 -11.83 2.20 11.83
N TYR A 137 -10.83 2.48 10.98
CA TYR A 137 -10.38 1.55 9.94
C TYR A 137 -9.05 0.88 10.30
N ARG A 138 -9.13 -0.38 10.77
CA ARG A 138 -7.95 -1.15 11.21
C ARG A 138 -7.01 -1.63 10.10
N ASN A 139 -7.50 -1.71 8.86
CA ASN A 139 -6.79 -2.32 7.74
C ASN A 139 -5.99 -1.30 6.92
N SER A 140 -5.53 -0.22 7.56
CA SER A 140 -4.58 0.75 7.00
C SER A 140 -3.40 0.97 7.95
N SER A 141 -2.35 1.60 7.43
CA SER A 141 -1.16 1.91 8.22
C SER A 141 -1.40 2.93 9.34
N TYR A 142 -2.48 3.71 9.31
CA TYR A 142 -2.65 4.88 10.18
C TYR A 142 -2.53 4.55 11.67
N LEU A 143 -3.28 3.58 12.17
CA LEU A 143 -3.23 3.18 13.59
C LEU A 143 -1.85 2.66 13.98
N SER A 144 -1.16 1.97 13.06
CA SER A 144 0.21 1.53 13.29
C SER A 144 1.18 2.71 13.30
N LEU A 145 0.99 3.73 12.47
CA LEU A 145 1.84 4.92 12.44
C LEU A 145 1.72 5.69 13.75
N ILE A 146 0.52 5.96 14.26
CA ILE A 146 0.34 6.80 15.45
C ILE A 146 0.57 6.10 16.79
N SER A 147 0.63 4.76 16.82
CA SER A 147 0.84 3.97 18.04
C SER A 147 2.31 3.92 18.46
N ASP A 148 2.60 3.80 19.76
CA ASP A 148 3.95 3.62 20.29
C ASP A 148 4.51 2.20 20.10
N LYS A 149 3.70 1.25 19.64
CA LYS A 149 4.13 -0.14 19.42
C LYS A 149 5.15 -0.22 18.28
N ASN A 150 6.02 -1.23 18.32
CA ASN A 150 6.93 -1.52 17.21
C ASN A 150 6.16 -1.79 15.91
N THR A 151 6.69 -1.30 14.79
CA THR A 151 6.12 -1.49 13.46
C THR A 151 7.21 -1.77 12.43
N LEU A 152 6.82 -2.40 11.32
CA LEU A 152 7.68 -2.57 10.14
C LEU A 152 7.68 -1.34 9.23
N LEU A 153 6.79 -0.38 9.50
CA LEU A 153 6.70 0.86 8.76
C LEU A 153 7.86 1.78 9.08
N LYS A 154 8.30 2.57 8.10
CA LYS A 154 9.28 3.65 8.29
C LYS A 154 8.66 4.87 8.96
N ARG A 155 8.08 4.66 10.15
CA ARG A 155 7.38 5.68 10.94
C ARG A 155 8.24 6.93 11.15
N GLU A 156 9.47 6.76 11.61
CA GLU A 156 10.36 7.90 11.89
C GLU A 156 10.72 8.68 10.63
N ALA A 157 10.91 8.01 9.49
CA ALA A 157 11.13 8.68 8.22
C ALA A 157 9.89 9.48 7.77
N ILE A 158 8.69 8.95 8.02
CA ILE A 158 7.44 9.67 7.77
C ILE A 158 7.36 10.90 8.67
N TYR A 159 7.57 10.76 9.97
CA TYR A 159 7.55 11.91 10.87
C TYR A 159 8.55 12.99 10.44
N LEU A 160 9.77 12.60 10.07
CA LEU A 160 10.76 13.52 9.55
C LEU A 160 10.29 14.22 8.25
N LEU A 161 9.66 13.50 7.32
CA LEU A 161 9.09 14.09 6.10
C LEU A 161 8.05 15.17 6.43
N PHE A 162 7.25 14.99 7.48
CA PHE A 162 6.24 15.97 7.90
C PHE A 162 6.78 16.98 8.94
N GLY A 163 8.07 16.94 9.28
CA GLY A 163 8.70 17.72 10.34
C GLY A 163 8.65 17.03 11.70
N ASP A 164 7.47 16.53 12.10
CA ASP A 164 7.28 15.73 13.31
C ASP A 164 5.97 14.91 13.24
N ARG A 165 5.71 14.15 14.31
CA ARG A 165 4.49 13.34 14.48
C ARG A 165 3.21 14.19 14.48
N ASP A 166 3.22 15.34 15.14
CA ASP A 166 2.02 16.15 15.32
C ASP A 166 1.62 16.82 14.00
N ASN A 167 2.60 17.30 13.25
CA ASN A 167 2.42 17.80 11.89
C ASN A 167 1.89 16.72 10.95
N PHE A 168 2.40 15.48 11.02
CA PHE A 168 1.85 14.36 10.25
C PHE A 168 0.37 14.11 10.58
N ILE A 169 0.02 14.05 11.88
CA ILE A 169 -1.36 13.85 12.33
C ILE A 169 -2.27 15.00 11.88
N ASN A 170 -1.80 16.25 11.97
CA ASN A 170 -2.54 17.44 11.53
C ASN A 170 -2.89 17.39 10.04
N HIS A 171 -2.00 16.89 9.17
CA HIS A 171 -2.30 16.72 7.74
C HIS A 171 -3.46 15.74 7.50
N LEU A 172 -3.57 14.69 8.31
CA LEU A 172 -4.63 13.68 8.21
C LEU A 172 -5.96 14.15 8.80
N ILE A 173 -5.95 14.75 10.00
CA ILE A 173 -7.17 15.22 10.68
C ILE A 173 -7.87 16.31 9.87
N HIS A 174 -7.10 17.28 9.35
CA HIS A 174 -7.67 18.37 8.58
C HIS A 174 -8.00 18.00 7.13
N LYS A 175 -7.84 16.72 6.76
CA LYS A 175 -8.11 16.19 5.41
C LYS A 175 -7.53 17.11 4.33
N LYS A 176 -6.34 17.67 4.55
CA LYS A 176 -5.70 18.62 3.63
C LYS A 176 -5.14 17.87 2.42
N LEU A 177 -6.03 17.28 1.64
CA LEU A 177 -5.69 16.68 0.36
C LEU A 177 -6.36 17.51 -0.74
N GLU A 178 -5.57 18.34 -1.39
CA GLU A 178 -5.96 18.90 -2.68
C GLU A 178 -5.75 17.81 -3.73
N PHE A 179 -6.85 17.34 -4.33
CA PHE A 179 -6.80 16.39 -5.43
C PHE A 179 -6.26 17.09 -6.67
N ASP A 180 -5.03 16.74 -7.06
CA ASP A 180 -4.51 17.04 -8.39
C ASP A 180 -4.91 15.93 -9.38
N GLU A 181 -4.61 16.13 -10.67
CA GLU A 181 -4.92 15.15 -11.72
C GLU A 181 -4.36 13.75 -11.40
N LYS A 182 -3.16 13.66 -10.80
CA LYS A 182 -2.52 12.37 -10.49
C LYS A 182 -3.28 11.62 -9.39
N LEU A 183 -3.68 12.30 -8.32
CA LEU A 183 -4.47 11.69 -7.25
C LEU A 183 -5.91 11.38 -7.68
N SER A 184 -6.48 12.21 -8.56
CA SER A 184 -7.85 12.03 -9.05
C SER A 184 -8.01 10.71 -9.80
N VAL A 185 -7.00 10.29 -10.57
CA VAL A 185 -6.98 8.99 -11.25
C VAL A 185 -7.01 7.82 -10.26
N LEU A 186 -6.40 7.97 -9.08
CA LEU A 186 -6.34 6.91 -8.06
C LEU A 186 -7.66 6.73 -7.31
N VAL A 187 -8.51 7.76 -7.21
CA VAL A 187 -9.83 7.69 -6.55
C VAL A 187 -10.86 6.90 -7.38
N LEU A 188 -10.64 6.82 -8.70
CA LEU A 188 -11.56 6.21 -9.65
C LEU A 188 -11.34 4.69 -9.84
N GLU A 189 -10.39 4.10 -9.11
CA GLU A 189 -10.07 2.66 -9.15
C GLU A 189 -10.85 1.82 -8.15
#